data_AF-A0A0R1WKP9-F1
#
_entry.id   AF-A0A0R1WKP9-F1
#
_cell.length_a   1.000
_cell.length_b   1.000
_cell.length_c   1.000
_cell.angle_alpha   90.00
_cell.angle_beta   90.00
_cell.angle_gamma   90.00
#
_symmetry.space_group_name_H-M   'P 1'
#
loop_
_entity.id
_entity.type
_entity.pdbx_description
1 polymer ?
#
loop_
_entity_poly.entity_id
_entity_poly.type
_entity_poly.pdbx_seq_one_letter_code
_entity_poly.pdbx_strand_id
1 'polypeptide(L)'
;MADDKVLTPTTNVDFKGKITENFHDEYWVGPILDSKLLWLYLADGITNVTPKYTDKKKTAAYMDGGGTEQNVVTGVTSSYDVTGDRSKGNPTQDLIANLKYKTGSSRNLFFRKNSYMENPDGSFTLVSSEYGKASYSDIDDGGGAADDNGGFKVTIQYLQTPKLVDAKDLQQLDNILHQTPCQNATIIGANVEQPQADGKIAIYKPDLTETSDVNVSDSTVALIDDARKIANSVTSPVLSDDNVEPDTTQPANPTDNKSEATNNGADVSAK
;
A
#
# COMPACT_ATOMS: atom_id res chain seq x y z
N MET A 1 -14.81 37.84 16.15
CA MET A 1 -13.54 37.36 15.59
C MET A 1 -13.61 35.85 15.74
N ALA A 2 -13.69 35.14 14.62
CA ALA A 2 -13.75 33.68 14.65
C ALA A 2 -12.34 33.18 14.88
N ASP A 3 -12.15 32.34 15.90
CA ASP A 3 -10.87 31.69 16.16
C ASP A 3 -10.48 30.87 14.94
N ASP A 4 -9.40 31.27 14.27
CA ASP A 4 -8.67 30.45 13.31
C ASP A 4 -8.21 29.21 14.08
N LYS A 5 -8.95 28.09 13.94
CA LYS A 5 -8.46 26.79 14.36
C LYS A 5 -7.32 26.44 13.43
N VAL A 6 -6.10 26.75 13.86
CA VAL A 6 -4.88 26.17 13.29
C VAL A 6 -4.96 24.68 13.56
N LEU A 7 -5.42 23.94 12.56
CA LEU A 7 -5.30 22.49 12.54
C LEU A 7 -3.84 22.22 12.20
N THR A 8 -3.03 21.97 13.23
CA THR A 8 -1.70 21.41 13.07
C THR A 8 -1.88 19.96 12.64
N PRO A 9 -1.48 19.58 11.41
CA PRO A 9 -1.33 18.17 11.06
C PRO A 9 -0.41 17.55 12.12
N THR A 10 -0.78 16.39 12.66
CA THR A 10 0.14 15.60 13.49
C THR A 10 1.41 15.37 12.69
N THR A 11 2.46 16.13 13.00
CA THR A 11 3.86 16.00 12.53
C THR A 11 4.04 15.06 11.35
N ASN A 12 3.66 15.54 10.16
CA ASN A 12 3.83 14.75 8.95
C ASN A 12 5.18 15.07 8.32
N VAL A 13 6.10 14.15 8.63
CA VAL A 13 7.39 13.86 7.99
C VAL A 13 7.45 14.24 6.50
N ASP A 14 8.47 15.02 6.19
CA ASP A 14 8.87 15.44 4.85
C ASP A 14 9.30 14.24 3.98
N PHE A 15 8.42 13.80 3.07
CA PHE A 15 8.71 12.76 2.06
C PHE A 15 8.79 13.36 0.65
N LYS A 16 9.53 14.46 0.47
CA LYS A 16 9.69 15.18 -0.81
C LYS A 16 10.09 14.28 -1.99
N GLY A 17 9.17 14.12 -2.94
CA GLY A 17 9.44 13.83 -4.35
C GLY A 17 9.32 15.10 -5.22
N LYS A 18 10.07 15.19 -6.33
CA LYS A 18 10.00 16.31 -7.29
C LYS A 18 8.81 16.15 -8.25
N ILE A 19 8.07 17.24 -8.46
CA ILE A 19 6.75 17.27 -9.10
C ILE A 19 6.83 17.80 -10.54
N THR A 20 6.34 17.03 -11.51
CA THR A 20 5.80 17.52 -12.79
C THR A 20 4.86 16.45 -13.37
N GLU A 21 3.56 16.77 -13.43
CA GLU A 21 2.51 16.12 -14.26
C GLU A 21 1.95 14.73 -13.85
N ASN A 22 1.29 14.70 -12.68
CA ASN A 22 0.01 13.98 -12.38
C ASN A 22 -0.52 14.41 -10.99
N PHE A 23 -0.12 15.61 -10.54
CA PHE A 23 -0.05 16.05 -9.13
C PHE A 23 -1.40 16.31 -8.44
N HIS A 24 -2.51 16.13 -9.13
CA HIS A 24 -3.82 16.29 -8.51
C HIS A 24 -4.27 15.05 -7.76
N ASP A 25 -3.69 13.89 -8.04
CA ASP A 25 -4.06 12.64 -7.38
C ASP A 25 -3.04 12.25 -6.31
N GLU A 26 -3.53 11.96 -5.11
CA GLU A 26 -2.75 11.41 -4.00
C GLU A 26 -3.26 10.01 -3.64
N TYR A 27 -2.32 9.09 -3.42
CA TYR A 27 -2.61 7.69 -3.14
C TYR A 27 -2.17 7.31 -1.73
N TRP A 28 -3.04 6.57 -1.05
CA TRP A 28 -2.87 6.23 0.36
C TRP A 28 -3.16 4.75 0.62
N VAL A 29 -2.35 4.15 1.48
CA VAL A 29 -2.46 2.76 1.91
C VAL A 29 -2.83 2.73 3.39
N GLY A 30 -3.85 1.96 3.73
CA GLY A 30 -4.44 1.92 5.06
C GLY A 30 -4.35 0.54 5.72
N PRO A 31 -3.25 0.19 6.41
CA PRO A 31 -3.25 -0.94 7.33
C PRO A 31 -4.21 -0.72 8.52
N ILE A 32 -4.73 -1.83 9.06
CA ILE A 32 -5.39 -1.83 10.36
C ILE A 32 -4.39 -2.31 11.40
N LEU A 33 -4.15 -1.49 12.43
CA LEU A 33 -3.38 -1.85 13.62
C LEU A 33 -4.23 -1.52 14.85
N ASP A 34 -4.35 -2.46 15.79
CA ASP A 34 -5.09 -2.27 17.04
C ASP A 34 -6.50 -1.69 16.82
N SER A 35 -7.21 -2.22 15.82
CA SER A 35 -8.53 -1.77 15.36
C SER A 35 -8.61 -0.33 14.84
N LYS A 36 -7.46 0.32 14.61
CA LYS A 36 -7.36 1.65 14.00
C LYS A 36 -6.86 1.55 12.57
N LEU A 37 -7.48 2.34 11.69
CA LEU A 37 -7.05 2.51 10.31
C LEU A 37 -6.02 3.64 10.24
N LEU A 38 -4.82 3.34 9.75
CA LEU A 38 -3.72 4.29 9.68
C LEU A 38 -3.37 4.55 8.22
N TRP A 39 -3.45 5.79 7.75
CA TRP A 39 -3.17 6.12 6.35
C TRP A 39 -1.69 6.43 6.14
N LEU A 40 -1.10 5.78 5.15
CA LEU A 40 0.29 5.93 4.73
C LEU A 40 0.33 6.45 3.29
N TYR A 41 1.07 7.53 3.06
CA TYR A 41 1.18 8.15 1.74
C TYR A 41 2.03 7.30 0.79
N LEU A 42 1.57 7.08 -0.44
CA LEU A 42 2.24 6.30 -1.49
C LEU A 42 2.63 7.22 -2.66
N ALA A 43 3.84 7.76 -2.62
CA ALA A 43 4.37 8.61 -3.70
C ALA A 43 5.89 8.55 -3.86
N ASP A 44 6.65 8.35 -2.78
CA ASP A 44 8.11 8.29 -2.84
C ASP A 44 8.58 7.25 -3.88
N GLY A 45 9.41 7.68 -4.83
CA GLY A 45 9.87 6.88 -5.97
C GLY A 45 8.82 6.45 -6.99
N ILE A 46 7.52 6.71 -6.77
CA ILE A 46 6.46 6.27 -7.69
C ILE A 46 6.44 7.17 -8.92
N THR A 47 6.57 6.58 -10.11
CA THR A 47 6.64 7.31 -11.38
C THR A 47 5.33 7.22 -12.17
N ASN A 48 4.51 6.21 -11.92
CA ASN A 48 3.24 6.03 -12.62
C ASN A 48 2.22 5.27 -11.77
N VAL A 49 0.96 5.72 -11.86
CA VAL A 49 -0.20 5.02 -11.33
C VAL A 49 -1.26 4.97 -12.43
N THR A 50 -1.57 3.76 -12.90
CA THR A 50 -2.50 3.55 -14.01
C THR A 50 -3.81 2.93 -13.50
N PRO A 51 -4.94 3.67 -13.53
CA PRO A 51 -6.24 3.10 -13.24
C PRO A 51 -6.65 2.10 -14.32
N LYS A 52 -7.23 0.97 -13.90
CA LYS A 52 -7.68 -0.13 -14.74
C LYS A 52 -9.08 -0.56 -14.34
N TYR A 53 -9.98 -0.55 -15.31
CA TYR A 53 -11.37 -1.00 -15.15
C TYR A 53 -11.63 -2.20 -16.05
N THR A 54 -12.16 -3.28 -15.49
CA THR A 54 -12.53 -4.48 -16.24
C THR A 54 -13.98 -4.84 -16.00
N ASP A 55 -14.77 -4.88 -17.07
CA ASP A 55 -16.17 -5.28 -17.03
C ASP A 55 -16.31 -6.80 -17.18
N LYS A 56 -17.15 -7.39 -16.33
CA LYS A 56 -17.69 -8.73 -16.56
C LYS A 56 -19.03 -8.62 -17.27
N LYS A 57 -19.10 -9.07 -18.53
CA LYS A 57 -20.32 -9.02 -19.35
C LYS A 57 -20.97 -10.38 -19.46
N LYS A 58 -22.30 -10.39 -19.51
CA LYS A 58 -23.12 -11.54 -19.91
C LYS A 58 -23.83 -11.18 -21.21
N THR A 59 -23.63 -12.01 -22.22
CA THR A 59 -24.29 -11.89 -23.53
C THR A 59 -25.34 -12.98 -23.65
N ALA A 60 -26.58 -12.58 -23.96
CA ALA A 60 -27.66 -13.53 -24.21
C ALA A 60 -28.71 -12.91 -25.15
N ALA A 61 -29.26 -13.71 -26.06
CA ALA A 61 -30.47 -13.36 -26.78
C ALA A 61 -31.69 -13.82 -25.98
N TYR A 62 -32.68 -12.94 -25.82
CA TYR A 62 -33.94 -13.25 -25.16
C TYR A 62 -35.07 -13.35 -26.19
N MET A 63 -36.10 -14.13 -25.88
CA MET A 63 -37.19 -14.46 -26.82
C MET A 63 -38.01 -13.22 -27.23
N ASP A 64 -38.01 -12.18 -26.40
CA ASP A 64 -38.62 -10.87 -26.64
C ASP A 64 -37.72 -9.93 -27.47
N GLY A 65 -36.44 -10.27 -27.66
CA GLY A 65 -35.46 -9.51 -28.42
C GLY A 65 -35.40 -9.86 -29.91
N GLY A 66 -36.28 -10.74 -30.41
CA GLY A 66 -36.32 -11.12 -31.82
C GLY A 66 -35.04 -11.78 -32.34
N GLY A 67 -34.28 -12.45 -31.48
CA GLY A 67 -32.98 -13.05 -31.82
C GLY A 67 -31.78 -12.10 -31.69
N THR A 68 -31.97 -10.86 -31.24
CA THR A 68 -30.89 -9.91 -30.96
C THR A 68 -30.23 -10.21 -29.62
N GLU A 69 -28.91 -10.33 -29.60
CA GLU A 69 -28.14 -10.48 -28.36
C GLU A 69 -28.12 -9.17 -27.56
N GLN A 70 -28.34 -9.28 -26.25
CA GLN A 70 -28.16 -8.19 -25.30
C GLN A 70 -26.90 -8.41 -24.48
N ASN A 71 -26.11 -7.34 -24.32
CA ASN A 71 -24.93 -7.30 -23.46
C ASN A 71 -25.27 -6.60 -22.15
N VAL A 72 -25.17 -7.33 -21.05
CA VAL A 72 -25.38 -6.79 -19.70
C VAL A 72 -24.08 -6.84 -18.92
N VAL A 73 -23.63 -5.70 -18.40
CA VAL A 73 -22.52 -5.64 -17.45
C VAL A 73 -23.02 -6.19 -16.10
N THR A 74 -22.36 -7.23 -15.61
CA THR A 74 -22.72 -7.97 -14.38
C THR A 74 -21.75 -7.73 -13.23
N GLY A 75 -20.63 -7.07 -13.50
CA GLY A 75 -19.65 -6.68 -12.50
C GLY A 75 -18.59 -5.78 -13.11
N VAL A 76 -17.99 -4.96 -12.26
CA VAL A 76 -16.88 -4.08 -12.62
C VAL A 76 -15.77 -4.30 -11.60
N THR A 77 -14.56 -4.54 -12.09
CA THR A 77 -13.35 -4.54 -11.30
C THR A 77 -12.64 -3.21 -11.49
N SER A 78 -12.27 -2.54 -10.40
CA SER A 78 -11.43 -1.35 -10.40
C SER A 78 -10.11 -1.67 -9.71
N SER A 79 -9.01 -1.32 -10.38
CA SER A 79 -7.66 -1.59 -9.93
C SER A 79 -6.70 -0.47 -10.34
N TYR A 80 -5.57 -0.39 -9.66
CA TYR A 80 -4.51 0.57 -9.89
C TYR A 80 -3.19 -0.17 -10.01
N ASP A 81 -2.53 -0.01 -11.15
CA ASP A 81 -1.16 -0.48 -11.32
C ASP A 81 -0.21 0.64 -10.95
N VAL A 82 0.54 0.44 -9.87
CA VAL A 82 1.51 1.39 -9.35
C VAL A 82 2.91 0.89 -9.72
N THR A 83 3.72 1.77 -10.31
CA THR A 83 5.10 1.47 -10.70
C THR A 83 6.04 2.63 -10.37
N GLY A 84 7.30 2.31 -10.05
CA GLY A 84 8.35 3.29 -9.85
C GLY A 84 9.62 2.68 -9.30
N ASP A 85 10.40 3.48 -8.59
CA ASP A 85 11.63 3.10 -7.93
C ASP A 85 11.36 2.65 -6.50
N ARG A 86 12.06 1.60 -6.09
CA ARG A 86 12.03 1.04 -4.75
C ARG A 86 12.81 1.92 -3.79
N SER A 87 12.08 2.63 -2.93
CA SER A 87 12.63 3.38 -1.79
C SER A 87 12.66 2.51 -0.53
N LYS A 88 13.76 1.76 -0.33
CA LYS A 88 13.93 0.90 0.85
C LYS A 88 13.97 1.72 2.14
N GLY A 89 13.18 1.34 3.14
CA GLY A 89 13.02 2.10 4.38
C GLY A 89 11.84 3.08 4.34
N ASN A 90 11.20 3.28 3.19
CA ASN A 90 9.91 3.96 3.10
C ASN A 90 8.83 3.06 3.70
N PRO A 91 8.12 3.49 4.76
CA PRO A 91 7.19 2.61 5.47
C PRO A 91 6.05 2.07 4.60
N THR A 92 5.54 2.86 3.67
CA THR A 92 4.43 2.46 2.77
C THR A 92 4.88 1.39 1.79
N GLN A 93 6.02 1.62 1.11
CA GLN A 93 6.56 0.64 0.17
C GLN A 93 7.04 -0.63 0.88
N ASP A 94 7.66 -0.50 2.06
CA ASP A 94 8.12 -1.65 2.86
C ASP A 94 6.93 -2.50 3.33
N LEU A 95 5.85 -1.87 3.79
CA LEU A 95 4.59 -2.56 4.12
C LEU A 95 4.08 -3.39 2.94
N ILE A 96 3.99 -2.78 1.75
CA ILE A 96 3.52 -3.47 0.54
C ILE A 96 4.48 -4.60 0.16
N ALA A 97 5.79 -4.36 0.17
CA ALA A 97 6.81 -5.37 -0.15
C ALA A 97 6.69 -6.60 0.77
N ASN A 98 6.42 -6.40 2.07
CA ASN A 98 6.23 -7.49 3.03
C ASN A 98 5.00 -8.36 2.77
N LEU A 99 4.06 -7.92 1.92
CA LEU A 99 2.92 -8.72 1.47
C LEU A 99 3.29 -9.71 0.34
N LYS A 100 4.47 -9.58 -0.30
CA LYS A 100 4.89 -10.36 -1.48
C LYS A 100 4.78 -11.87 -1.33
N TYR A 101 5.07 -12.40 -0.13
CA TYR A 101 4.97 -13.84 0.15
C TYR A 101 3.71 -14.24 0.90
N LYS A 102 2.85 -13.28 1.25
CA LYS A 102 1.55 -13.55 1.89
C LYS A 102 0.56 -14.05 0.84
N THR A 103 -0.57 -14.60 1.27
CA THR A 103 -1.65 -15.08 0.39
C THR A 103 -3.02 -14.75 0.97
N GLY A 104 -4.05 -14.82 0.13
CA GLY A 104 -5.45 -14.62 0.54
C GLY A 104 -5.68 -13.27 1.22
N SER A 105 -6.46 -13.27 2.30
CA SER A 105 -6.86 -12.05 3.01
C SER A 105 -5.70 -11.32 3.70
N SER A 106 -4.56 -11.97 3.88
CA SER A 106 -3.35 -11.33 4.45
C SER A 106 -2.73 -10.30 3.51
N ARG A 107 -3.15 -10.24 2.25
CA ARG A 107 -2.79 -9.18 1.28
C ARG A 107 -3.77 -8.01 1.25
N ASN A 108 -4.78 -8.01 2.11
CA ASN A 108 -5.84 -7.02 2.04
C ASN A 108 -5.53 -5.84 2.97
N LEU A 109 -5.37 -4.65 2.41
CA LEU A 109 -5.29 -3.38 3.13
C LEU A 109 -6.40 -2.44 2.61
N PHE A 110 -6.56 -1.27 3.22
CA PHE A 110 -7.37 -0.22 2.61
C PHE A 110 -6.55 0.56 1.59
N PHE A 111 -7.22 1.03 0.56
CA PHE A 111 -6.66 1.95 -0.42
C PHE A 111 -7.57 3.17 -0.52
N ARG A 112 -6.96 4.33 -0.70
CA ARG A 112 -7.65 5.60 -0.94
C ARG A 112 -6.92 6.38 -2.03
N LYS A 113 -7.71 6.98 -2.92
CA LYS A 113 -7.26 8.00 -3.86
C LYS A 113 -8.00 9.29 -3.56
N ASN A 114 -7.26 10.37 -3.34
CA ASN A 114 -7.79 11.73 -3.22
C ASN A 114 -7.47 12.49 -4.50
N SER A 115 -8.45 13.19 -5.06
CA SER A 115 -8.26 14.05 -6.23
C SER A 115 -8.49 15.50 -5.83
N TYR A 116 -7.52 16.34 -6.16
CA TYR A 116 -7.49 17.75 -5.88
C TYR A 116 -7.66 18.56 -7.16
N MET A 117 -8.09 19.81 -7.00
CA MET A 117 -8.07 20.82 -8.06
C MET A 117 -7.20 21.96 -7.58
N GLU A 118 -6.24 22.38 -8.40
CA GLU A 118 -5.51 23.62 -8.18
C GLU A 118 -6.39 24.83 -8.55
N ASN A 119 -6.46 25.79 -7.64
CA ASN A 119 -7.16 27.06 -7.82
C ASN A 119 -6.24 28.07 -8.53
N PRO A 120 -6.79 29.14 -9.14
CA PRO A 120 -5.99 30.15 -9.84
C PRO A 120 -4.92 30.85 -8.98
N ASP A 121 -5.06 30.81 -7.66
CA ASP A 121 -4.12 31.38 -6.70
C ASP A 121 -3.03 30.38 -6.23
N GLY A 122 -3.02 29.17 -6.79
CA GLY A 122 -2.09 28.10 -6.44
C GLY A 122 -2.48 27.30 -5.19
N SER A 123 -3.63 27.60 -4.56
CA SER A 123 -4.17 26.75 -3.49
C SER A 123 -4.83 25.49 -4.06
N PHE A 124 -5.05 24.48 -3.22
CA PHE A 124 -5.71 23.24 -3.60
C PHE A 124 -7.10 23.11 -2.99
N THR A 125 -8.01 22.45 -3.69
CA THR A 125 -9.32 22.03 -3.17
C THR A 125 -9.46 20.52 -3.31
N LEU A 126 -9.84 19.79 -2.26
CA LEU A 126 -10.21 18.38 -2.40
C LEU A 126 -11.57 18.30 -3.09
N VAL A 127 -11.62 17.71 -4.29
CA VAL A 127 -12.83 17.63 -5.11
C VAL A 127 -13.48 16.26 -5.09
N SER A 128 -12.70 15.20 -4.88
CA SER A 128 -13.21 13.87 -4.66
C SER A 128 -12.26 12.98 -3.88
N SER A 129 -12.83 11.95 -3.26
CA SER A 129 -12.08 10.86 -2.66
C SER A 129 -12.78 9.55 -2.94
N GLU A 130 -12.01 8.54 -3.29
CA GLU A 130 -12.47 7.17 -3.37
C GLU A 130 -11.67 6.30 -2.40
N TYR A 131 -12.36 5.39 -1.71
CA TYR A 131 -11.70 4.50 -0.76
C TYR A 131 -12.45 3.18 -0.56
N GLY A 132 -11.69 2.16 -0.19
CA GLY A 132 -12.24 0.85 0.10
C GLY A 132 -11.17 -0.15 0.48
N LYS A 133 -11.61 -1.34 0.88
CA LYS A 133 -10.70 -2.47 1.10
C LYS A 133 -10.21 -2.99 -0.25
N ALA A 134 -8.91 -3.21 -0.37
CA ALA A 134 -8.25 -3.64 -1.60
C ALA A 134 -7.32 -4.83 -1.35
N SER A 135 -7.11 -5.63 -2.38
CA SER A 135 -6.11 -6.70 -2.47
C SER A 135 -4.87 -6.17 -3.18
N TYR A 136 -3.70 -6.53 -2.67
CA TYR A 136 -2.40 -6.14 -3.21
C TYR A 136 -1.72 -7.35 -3.88
N SER A 137 -1.67 -7.33 -5.22
CA SER A 137 -1.12 -8.41 -6.05
C SER A 137 0.05 -7.92 -6.91
N ASP A 138 0.69 -8.87 -7.61
CA ASP A 138 1.74 -8.56 -8.60
C ASP A 138 2.86 -7.69 -8.03
N ILE A 139 3.18 -7.95 -6.75
CA ILE A 139 4.14 -7.20 -5.96
C ILE A 139 5.54 -7.58 -6.43
N ASP A 140 6.23 -6.59 -6.99
CA ASP A 140 7.65 -6.63 -7.27
C ASP A 140 8.34 -5.56 -6.40
N ASP A 141 9.28 -5.99 -5.59
CA ASP A 141 10.02 -5.17 -4.64
C ASP A 141 11.53 -5.12 -4.93
N GLY A 142 11.95 -5.64 -6.08
CA GLY A 142 13.33 -5.55 -6.54
C GLY A 142 13.60 -6.24 -7.88
N GLY A 143 14.43 -5.58 -8.68
CA GLY A 143 14.88 -5.98 -10.02
C GLY A 143 15.48 -4.75 -10.70
N GLY A 144 16.27 -4.93 -11.77
CA GLY A 144 16.92 -3.80 -12.46
C GLY A 144 18.39 -4.06 -12.79
N ALA A 145 18.99 -3.14 -13.53
CA ALA A 145 20.42 -3.19 -13.83
C ALA A 145 21.26 -2.80 -12.59
N ALA A 146 22.54 -3.17 -12.57
CA ALA A 146 23.41 -2.89 -11.42
C ALA A 146 23.64 -1.38 -11.18
N ASP A 147 23.38 -0.56 -12.19
CA ASP A 147 23.48 0.89 -12.20
C ASP A 147 22.12 1.59 -12.06
N ASP A 148 21.03 0.84 -11.89
CA ASP A 148 19.68 1.38 -11.77
C ASP A 148 19.13 1.22 -10.34
N ASN A 149 18.17 2.07 -9.99
CA ASN A 149 17.39 1.88 -8.78
C ASN A 149 16.56 0.60 -8.93
N GLY A 150 16.40 -0.16 -7.83
CA GLY A 150 15.55 -1.35 -7.87
C GLY A 150 14.11 -0.97 -8.23
N GLY A 151 13.45 -1.73 -9.10
CA GLY A 151 12.06 -1.47 -9.46
C GLY A 151 11.07 -1.78 -8.33
N PHE A 152 9.98 -1.02 -8.28
CA PHE A 152 8.80 -1.26 -7.45
C PHE A 152 7.55 -1.37 -8.32
N LYS A 153 6.75 -2.41 -8.09
CA LYS A 153 5.46 -2.62 -8.75
C LYS A 153 4.45 -3.22 -7.77
N VAL A 154 3.20 -2.78 -7.86
CA VAL A 154 2.06 -3.44 -7.22
C VAL A 154 0.78 -3.17 -8.00
N THR A 155 -0.10 -4.17 -8.07
CA THR A 155 -1.49 -3.99 -8.52
C THR A 155 -2.40 -3.96 -7.29
N ILE A 156 -3.15 -2.87 -7.14
CA ILE A 156 -4.07 -2.63 -6.03
C ILE A 156 -5.49 -2.74 -6.57
N GLN A 157 -6.23 -3.78 -6.19
CA GLN A 157 -7.59 -4.02 -6.69
C GLN A 157 -8.61 -3.87 -5.56
N TYR A 158 -9.62 -3.02 -5.72
CA TYR A 158 -10.70 -2.96 -4.75
C TYR A 158 -11.48 -4.28 -4.70
N LEU A 159 -11.75 -4.76 -3.49
CA LEU A 159 -12.50 -6.00 -3.26
C LEU A 159 -14.01 -5.81 -3.48
N GLN A 160 -14.48 -4.57 -3.43
CA GLN A 160 -15.87 -4.17 -3.60
C GLN A 160 -15.90 -2.81 -4.29
N THR A 161 -17.09 -2.36 -4.72
CA THR A 161 -17.24 -0.99 -5.22
C THR A 161 -16.72 -0.01 -4.16
N PRO A 162 -15.73 0.84 -4.47
CA PRO A 162 -15.20 1.79 -3.51
C PRO A 162 -16.28 2.80 -3.15
N LYS A 163 -16.21 3.34 -1.92
CA LYS A 163 -17.04 4.47 -1.53
C LYS A 163 -16.49 5.71 -2.23
N LEU A 164 -17.36 6.42 -2.91
CA LEU A 164 -17.07 7.68 -3.59
C LEU A 164 -17.63 8.83 -2.77
N VAL A 165 -16.81 9.86 -2.57
CA VAL A 165 -17.19 11.13 -1.96
C VAL A 165 -16.83 12.22 -2.95
N ASP A 166 -17.78 13.08 -3.27
CA ASP A 166 -17.62 14.18 -4.21
C ASP A 166 -18.11 15.50 -3.61
N ALA A 167 -18.08 16.57 -4.39
CA ALA A 167 -18.48 17.91 -3.97
C ALA A 167 -19.92 18.03 -3.42
N LYS A 168 -20.76 16.97 -3.50
CA LYS A 168 -22.08 16.95 -2.87
C LYS A 168 -22.02 16.66 -1.36
N ASP A 169 -20.91 16.12 -0.86
CA ASP A 169 -20.70 15.77 0.55
C ASP A 169 -19.47 16.49 1.11
N LEU A 170 -19.58 17.81 1.20
CA LEU A 170 -18.51 18.69 1.68
C LEU A 170 -18.04 18.35 3.09
N GLN A 171 -18.95 17.92 3.98
CA GLN A 171 -18.58 17.50 5.34
C GLN A 171 -17.70 16.26 5.33
N GLN A 172 -18.01 15.28 4.47
CA GLN A 172 -17.19 14.09 4.38
C GLN A 172 -15.84 14.36 3.71
N LEU A 173 -15.76 15.28 2.74
CA LEU A 173 -14.48 15.73 2.16
C LEU A 173 -13.61 16.43 3.22
N ASP A 174 -14.21 17.29 4.05
CA ASP A 174 -13.53 17.93 5.16
C ASP A 174 -12.99 16.91 6.18
N ASN A 175 -13.80 15.93 6.58
CA ASN A 175 -13.36 14.84 7.45
C ASN A 175 -12.21 14.01 6.82
N ILE A 176 -12.19 13.87 5.50
CA ILE A 176 -11.12 13.16 4.79
C ILE A 176 -9.80 13.94 4.86
N LEU A 177 -9.84 15.27 4.76
CA LEU A 177 -8.64 16.10 4.93
C LEU A 177 -8.01 15.97 6.32
N HIS A 178 -8.82 15.76 7.36
CA HIS A 178 -8.31 15.50 8.71
C HIS A 178 -7.61 14.14 8.82
N GLN A 179 -8.00 13.15 8.01
CA GLN A 179 -7.42 11.80 8.03
C GLN A 179 -6.20 11.67 7.11
N THR A 180 -6.26 12.35 5.96
CA THR A 180 -5.24 12.35 4.91
C THR A 180 -5.07 13.78 4.42
N PRO A 181 -4.27 14.61 5.13
CA PRO A 181 -3.99 15.97 4.71
C PRO A 181 -3.28 15.99 3.37
N CYS A 182 -3.52 17.02 2.55
CA CYS A 182 -2.87 17.14 1.24
C CYS A 182 -1.35 17.22 1.39
N GLN A 183 -0.65 16.19 0.92
CA GLN A 183 0.80 16.13 0.94
C GLN A 183 1.39 17.07 -0.11
N ASN A 184 0.75 17.21 -1.27
CA ASN A 184 1.23 18.06 -2.35
C ASN A 184 1.21 19.54 -1.94
N ALA A 185 0.16 19.99 -1.26
CA ALA A 185 0.09 21.33 -0.67
C ALA A 185 1.22 21.58 0.33
N THR A 186 1.57 20.57 1.13
CA THR A 186 2.69 20.63 2.08
C THR A 186 4.04 20.73 1.36
N ILE A 187 4.25 19.94 0.30
CA ILE A 187 5.50 19.91 -0.47
C ILE A 187 5.77 21.25 -1.16
N ILE A 188 4.73 21.89 -1.73
CA ILE A 188 4.91 23.15 -2.46
C ILE A 188 4.65 24.40 -1.61
N GLY A 189 4.25 24.24 -0.35
CA GLY A 189 3.92 25.35 0.55
C GLY A 189 2.64 26.10 0.16
N ALA A 190 1.67 25.42 -0.44
CA ALA A 190 0.37 25.96 -0.81
C ALA A 190 -0.69 25.70 0.25
N ASN A 191 -1.72 26.54 0.30
CA ASN A 191 -2.88 26.29 1.16
C ASN A 191 -3.78 25.22 0.55
N VAL A 192 -4.58 24.56 1.40
CA VAL A 192 -5.80 23.87 0.95
C VAL A 192 -7.00 24.71 1.35
N GLU A 193 -7.83 25.07 0.38
CA GLU A 193 -9.06 25.82 0.56
C GLU A 193 -10.25 24.88 0.35
N GLN A 194 -10.90 24.46 1.43
CA GLN A 194 -11.98 23.49 1.36
C GLN A 194 -13.35 24.14 1.60
N PRO A 195 -14.27 24.11 0.62
CA PRO A 195 -15.66 24.51 0.82
C PRO A 195 -16.35 23.67 1.89
N GLN A 196 -17.11 24.35 2.76
CA GLN A 196 -17.81 23.76 3.89
C GLN A 196 -19.32 23.73 3.66
N ALA A 197 -20.02 22.84 4.37
CA ALA A 197 -21.48 22.73 4.28
C ALA A 197 -22.22 24.01 4.73
N ASP A 198 -21.58 24.87 5.54
CA ASP A 198 -22.12 26.17 5.97
C ASP A 198 -21.88 27.31 4.96
N GLY A 199 -21.30 27.00 3.80
CA GLY A 199 -20.99 27.96 2.73
C GLY A 199 -19.70 28.75 2.93
N LYS A 200 -18.93 28.49 4.00
CA LYS A 200 -17.60 29.08 4.19
C LYS A 200 -16.52 28.25 3.50
N ILE A 201 -15.32 28.80 3.47
CA ILE A 201 -14.10 28.11 3.03
C ILE A 201 -13.22 27.92 4.26
N ALA A 202 -12.86 26.68 4.56
CA ALA A 202 -11.83 26.36 5.55
C ALA A 202 -10.46 26.43 4.88
N ILE A 203 -9.50 27.11 5.52
CA ILE A 203 -8.14 27.24 5.00
C ILE A 203 -7.22 26.38 5.87
N TYR A 204 -6.67 25.34 5.27
CA TYR A 204 -5.65 24.50 5.87
C TYR A 204 -4.28 24.99 5.40
N LYS A 205 -3.45 25.40 6.35
CA LYS A 205 -2.09 25.84 6.07
C LYS A 205 -1.13 24.66 6.25
N PRO A 206 -0.19 24.45 5.32
CA PRO A 206 0.85 23.45 5.52
C PRO A 206 1.71 23.88 6.70
N ASP A 207 1.86 23.01 7.70
CA ASP A 207 2.81 23.24 8.78
C ASP A 207 4.21 22.90 8.27
N LEU A 208 5.06 23.92 8.14
CA LEU A 208 6.44 23.80 7.69
C LEU A 208 7.43 23.71 8.87
N THR A 209 6.94 23.55 10.11
CA THR A 209 7.77 23.55 11.32
C THR A 209 7.86 22.16 11.96
N GLU A 210 9.10 21.69 12.18
CA GLU A 210 9.34 20.49 12.99
C GLU A 210 9.14 20.81 14.47
N THR A 211 8.15 20.22 15.13
CA THR A 211 8.14 20.13 16.60
C THR A 211 7.49 18.84 17.10
N SER A 212 8.06 18.32 18.18
CA SER A 212 7.61 17.13 18.93
C SER A 212 6.38 17.46 19.79
N ASP A 213 5.30 16.68 19.63
CA ASP A 213 4.41 16.13 20.69
C ASP A 213 2.97 15.88 20.19
N VAL A 214 2.39 14.76 20.61
CA VAL A 214 1.18 14.13 20.02
C VAL A 214 0.05 13.99 21.06
N ASN A 215 -1.22 14.21 20.66
CA ASN A 215 -2.40 13.65 21.33
C ASN A 215 -3.52 13.25 20.34
N VAL A 216 -4.17 12.10 20.60
CA VAL A 216 -4.60 11.04 19.67
C VAL A 216 -6.07 10.60 19.88
N SER A 217 -7.05 11.30 19.33
CA SER A 217 -8.43 10.76 19.31
C SER A 217 -9.22 11.37 18.15
N ASP A 218 -9.41 10.78 16.97
CA ASP A 218 -9.37 9.38 16.54
C ASP A 218 -9.09 9.26 15.01
N SER A 219 -7.99 8.59 14.66
CA SER A 219 -7.29 8.51 13.36
C SER A 219 -6.27 9.64 13.12
N THR A 220 -5.00 9.25 13.03
CA THR A 220 -3.85 10.12 12.75
C THR A 220 -3.01 9.47 11.65
N VAL A 221 -2.16 10.26 10.98
CA VAL A 221 -1.11 9.68 10.13
C VAL A 221 -0.18 8.84 11.02
N ALA A 222 0.31 7.71 10.51
CA ALA A 222 1.19 6.85 11.30
C ALA A 222 2.51 7.58 11.58
N LEU A 223 2.92 7.64 12.85
CA LEU A 223 4.26 8.09 13.21
C LEU A 223 5.30 7.13 12.64
N ILE A 224 6.52 7.60 12.36
CA ILE A 224 7.57 6.77 11.73
C ILE A 224 7.86 5.49 12.51
N ASP A 225 7.82 5.56 13.84
CA ASP A 225 8.04 4.39 14.70
C ASP A 225 6.86 3.42 14.65
N ASP A 226 5.63 3.91 14.53
CA ASP A 226 4.44 3.08 14.32
C ASP A 226 4.45 2.45 12.92
N ALA A 227 4.80 3.22 11.89
CA ALA A 227 4.88 2.75 10.52
C ALA A 227 6.01 1.73 10.33
N ARG A 228 7.18 1.94 10.96
CA ARG A 228 8.28 0.96 11.02
C ARG A 228 7.91 -0.26 11.85
N LYS A 229 7.22 -0.08 12.99
CA LYS A 229 6.74 -1.21 13.80
C LYS A 229 5.70 -2.03 13.03
N ILE A 230 4.80 -1.40 12.29
CA ILE A 230 3.85 -2.08 11.40
C ILE A 230 4.61 -2.84 10.31
N ALA A 231 5.50 -2.18 9.58
CA ALA A 231 6.31 -2.81 8.55
C ALA A 231 7.10 -4.02 9.10
N ASN A 232 7.73 -3.87 10.27
CA ASN A 232 8.52 -4.92 10.91
C ASN A 232 7.67 -6.00 11.62
N SER A 233 6.45 -5.70 12.05
CA SER A 233 5.52 -6.68 12.66
C SER A 233 4.93 -7.65 11.65
N VAL A 234 5.01 -7.33 10.35
CA VAL A 234 4.60 -8.20 9.23
C VAL A 234 5.75 -9.12 8.79
N THR A 235 6.84 -9.19 9.56
CA THR A 235 7.94 -10.14 9.36
C THR A 235 7.41 -11.57 9.12
N SER A 236 8.07 -12.26 8.20
CA SER A 236 7.85 -13.68 7.89
C SER A 236 7.77 -14.51 9.17
N PRO A 237 7.02 -15.64 9.17
CA PRO A 237 7.08 -16.57 10.29
C PRO A 237 8.55 -16.90 10.55
N VAL A 238 9.00 -16.68 11.78
CA VAL A 238 10.15 -17.40 12.30
C VAL A 238 9.77 -18.87 12.13
N LEU A 239 10.56 -19.63 11.37
CA LEU A 239 10.56 -21.07 11.54
C LEU A 239 11.00 -21.29 12.98
N SER A 240 10.03 -21.48 13.87
CA SER A 240 10.28 -21.92 15.24
C SER A 240 10.97 -23.27 15.11
N ASP A 241 12.21 -23.34 15.58
CA ASP A 241 13.00 -24.56 15.73
C ASP A 241 12.46 -25.45 16.87
N ASP A 242 11.15 -25.38 17.13
CA ASP A 242 10.47 -25.99 18.28
C ASP A 242 9.80 -27.31 17.89
N ASN A 243 10.57 -28.20 17.26
CA ASN A 243 10.26 -29.62 17.26
C ASN A 243 11.55 -30.45 17.20
N VAL A 244 12.38 -30.29 18.24
CA VAL A 244 13.29 -31.34 18.67
C VAL A 244 12.72 -31.93 19.97
N GLU A 245 11.89 -32.96 19.84
CA GLU A 245 11.73 -33.92 20.94
C GLU A 245 13.10 -34.58 21.21
N PRO A 246 13.54 -34.71 22.47
CA PRO A 246 14.80 -35.35 22.78
C PRO A 246 14.60 -36.87 22.74
N ASP A 247 14.93 -37.51 21.60
CA ASP A 247 15.11 -38.96 21.60
C ASP A 247 16.59 -39.31 21.77
N THR A 248 16.85 -39.99 22.89
CA THR A 248 18.13 -40.45 23.39
C THR A 248 18.61 -41.64 22.58
N THR A 249 19.49 -41.46 21.60
CA THR A 249 20.54 -42.45 21.30
C THR A 249 21.75 -41.79 20.64
N GLN A 250 22.82 -41.70 21.41
CA GLN A 250 24.15 -41.25 21.01
C GLN A 250 24.79 -42.25 20.02
N PRO A 251 25.39 -41.79 18.90
CA PRO A 251 26.46 -42.54 18.25
C PRO A 251 27.83 -42.00 18.67
N ALA A 252 28.72 -42.94 18.99
CA ALA A 252 30.05 -42.72 19.53
C ALA A 252 31.02 -42.04 18.54
N ASN A 253 32.00 -41.35 19.14
CA ASN A 253 33.18 -40.74 18.55
C ASN A 253 33.95 -41.72 17.63
N PRO A 254 34.47 -41.31 16.46
CA PRO A 254 35.29 -42.18 15.63
C PRO A 254 36.71 -42.27 16.22
N THR A 255 37.13 -43.48 16.59
CA THR A 255 38.53 -43.81 16.85
C THR A 255 39.01 -44.72 15.73
N ASP A 256 40.14 -44.36 15.12
CA ASP A 256 40.85 -45.14 14.10
C ASP A 256 41.09 -46.60 14.50
N ASN A 257 40.82 -47.55 13.60
CA ASN A 257 41.79 -48.61 13.28
C ASN A 257 41.44 -49.47 12.06
N LYS A 258 42.51 -49.86 11.35
CA LYS A 258 42.61 -50.77 10.19
C LYS A 258 42.02 -52.18 10.45
N SER A 259 41.44 -52.81 9.43
CA SER A 259 41.70 -54.22 9.01
C SER A 259 40.98 -54.50 7.67
N GLU A 260 41.73 -54.82 6.62
CA GLU A 260 41.94 -56.15 6.02
C GLU A 260 40.83 -56.59 5.04
N ALA A 261 41.22 -56.56 3.76
CA ALA A 261 40.47 -57.11 2.66
C ALA A 261 40.72 -58.63 2.56
N THR A 262 39.64 -59.40 2.55
CA THR A 262 39.65 -60.79 2.07
C THR A 262 38.52 -60.97 1.07
N ASN A 263 38.86 -61.02 -0.22
CA ASN A 263 38.00 -61.58 -1.25
C ASN A 263 38.69 -62.82 -1.82
N ASN A 264 38.12 -63.98 -1.50
CA ASN A 264 38.53 -65.27 -2.03
C ASN A 264 37.88 -65.50 -3.41
N GLY A 265 38.75 -65.60 -4.41
CA GLY A 265 38.71 -66.43 -5.62
C GLY A 265 37.37 -66.89 -6.24
N ALA A 266 37.19 -66.50 -7.50
CA ALA A 266 36.82 -67.44 -8.56
C ALA A 266 37.62 -67.07 -9.83
N ASP A 267 38.57 -67.95 -10.17
CA ASP A 267 39.42 -67.96 -11.35
C ASP A 267 38.78 -68.89 -12.40
N VAL A 268 38.64 -68.47 -13.67
CA VAL A 268 38.82 -69.35 -14.86
C VAL A 268 39.13 -68.51 -16.12
N SER A 269 40.42 -68.42 -16.46
CA SER A 269 41.06 -68.80 -17.73
C SER A 269 40.48 -68.47 -19.15
N ALA A 270 41.45 -68.09 -20.01
CA ALA A 270 41.60 -68.24 -21.47
C ALA A 270 40.92 -67.17 -22.36
N LYS A 271 41.59 -66.56 -23.35
CA LYS A 271 42.80 -66.91 -24.11
C LYS A 271 43.38 -65.65 -24.75
#